data_AF-A0A1M6PCM7-F1
#
_entry.id   AF-A0A1M6PCM7-F1
#
_cell.length_a   1.000
_cell.length_b   1.000
_cell.length_c   1.000
_cell.angle_alpha   90.00
_cell.angle_beta   90.00
_cell.angle_gamma   90.00
#
_symmetry.space_group_name_H-M   'P 1'
#
loop_
_entity.id
_entity.type
_entity.pdbx_description
1 polymer ?
#
loop_
_entity_poly.entity_id
_entity_poly.type
_entity_poly.pdbx_seq_one_letter_code
_entity_poly.pdbx_strand_id
1 'polypeptide(L)'
;MAHRTVDDWLALLQPMLWQPVRQWQERINADPDLQQWLQEAAYRAAMEVASASAPDTLSAAYQGLQDELIVRFAELAEAVARLTQGCGRLRINWQPDAPHYSTVEIDFGRDYCIDLFIPLPDSSLDALQQALTHLRHQLPADPPYPRRPHQVTAILAYQGRCPALRLRDHLTPAGRQLTAIVLLPGQQPSAEMPPETALQYLHAYFLSGAPASC
;
A
#
# COMPACT_ATOMS: atom_id res chain seq x y z
N MET A 1 -29.60 -4.67 1.92
CA MET A 1 -28.65 -4.43 3.03
C MET A 1 -28.15 -3.00 2.84
N ALA A 2 -28.00 -2.23 3.91
CA ALA A 2 -27.57 -0.84 3.78
C ALA A 2 -26.06 -0.82 3.50
N HIS A 3 -25.68 -0.40 2.30
CA HIS A 3 -24.28 -0.21 1.95
C HIS A 3 -23.67 0.86 2.87
N ARG A 4 -22.44 0.62 3.33
CA ARG A 4 -21.68 1.59 4.14
C ARG A 4 -21.48 2.86 3.32
N THR A 5 -21.72 4.00 3.95
CA THR A 5 -21.41 5.31 3.36
C THR A 5 -19.90 5.56 3.37
N VAL A 6 -19.45 6.62 2.69
CA VAL A 6 -18.04 7.06 2.74
C VAL A 6 -17.61 7.31 4.20
N ASP A 7 -18.45 7.98 4.99
CA ASP A 7 -18.12 8.31 6.39
C ASP A 7 -18.02 7.07 7.28
N ASP A 8 -18.85 6.05 7.03
CA ASP A 8 -18.76 4.76 7.73
C ASP A 8 -17.43 4.05 7.42
N TRP A 9 -17.00 4.08 6.15
CA TRP A 9 -15.70 3.52 5.75
C TRP A 9 -14.53 4.29 6.33
N LEU A 10 -14.60 5.62 6.33
CA LEU A 10 -13.59 6.48 6.97
C LEU A 10 -13.49 6.16 8.46
N ALA A 11 -14.60 6.09 9.18
CA ALA A 11 -14.62 5.75 10.60
C ALA A 11 -14.04 4.35 10.88
N LEU A 12 -14.24 3.40 9.96
CA LEU A 12 -13.71 2.03 10.08
C LEU A 12 -12.19 1.97 9.85
N LEU A 13 -11.68 2.70 8.86
CA LEU A 13 -10.30 2.59 8.37
C LEU A 13 -9.35 3.63 8.96
N GLN A 14 -9.84 4.79 9.40
CA GLN A 14 -9.02 5.85 10.01
C GLN A 14 -8.22 5.38 11.24
N PRO A 15 -8.74 4.51 12.13
CA PRO A 15 -7.95 3.95 13.23
C PRO A 15 -6.81 3.04 12.76
N MET A 16 -6.84 2.57 11.51
CA MET A 16 -5.78 1.77 10.91
C MET A 16 -4.65 2.63 10.36
N LEU A 17 -4.80 3.97 10.30
CA LEU A 17 -3.67 4.85 9.98
C LEU A 17 -2.50 4.50 10.91
N TRP A 18 -1.29 4.42 10.34
CA TRP A 18 -0.08 3.95 11.01
C TRP A 18 0.00 2.44 11.30
N GLN A 19 -1.05 1.65 11.11
CA GLN A 19 -0.94 0.19 11.13
C GLN A 19 -0.39 -0.35 9.79
N PRO A 20 0.18 -1.56 9.78
CA PRO A 20 0.57 -2.23 8.55
C PRO A 20 -0.58 -2.28 7.54
N VAL A 21 -0.29 -2.05 6.26
CA VAL A 21 -1.28 -2.05 5.17
C VAL A 21 -2.06 -3.36 5.12
N ARG A 22 -1.40 -4.48 5.46
CA ARG A 22 -2.06 -5.78 5.59
C ARG A 22 -3.26 -5.75 6.54
N GLN A 23 -3.19 -5.03 7.66
CA GLN A 23 -4.31 -4.93 8.60
C GLN A 23 -5.49 -4.12 8.02
N TRP A 24 -5.21 -3.14 7.14
CA TRP A 24 -6.27 -2.44 6.41
C TRP A 24 -6.97 -3.40 5.45
N GLN A 25 -6.18 -4.17 4.71
CA GLN A 25 -6.69 -5.17 3.77
C GLN A 25 -7.52 -6.22 4.51
N GLU A 26 -7.04 -6.74 5.64
CA GLU A 26 -7.80 -7.65 6.50
C GLU A 26 -9.12 -7.01 6.98
N ARG A 27 -9.11 -5.73 7.35
CA ARG A 27 -10.33 -5.01 7.75
C ARG A 27 -11.32 -4.83 6.61
N ILE A 28 -10.84 -4.50 5.41
CA ILE A 28 -11.66 -4.37 4.20
C ILE A 28 -12.28 -5.72 3.85
N ASN A 29 -11.47 -6.78 3.81
CA ASN A 29 -11.92 -8.14 3.48
C ASN A 29 -12.71 -8.81 4.61
N ALA A 30 -12.86 -8.18 5.78
CA ALA A 30 -13.78 -8.63 6.82
C ALA A 30 -15.22 -8.12 6.61
N ASP A 31 -15.44 -7.21 5.66
CA ASP A 31 -16.77 -6.72 5.35
C ASP A 31 -17.62 -7.80 4.64
N PRO A 32 -18.79 -8.18 5.19
CA PRO A 32 -19.60 -9.27 4.65
C PRO A 32 -20.11 -9.01 3.23
N ASP A 33 -20.54 -7.77 2.94
CA ASP A 33 -21.11 -7.42 1.65
C ASP A 33 -20.04 -7.48 0.55
N LEU A 34 -18.82 -7.01 0.86
CA LEU A 34 -17.66 -7.13 -0.02
C LEU A 34 -17.26 -8.58 -0.25
N GLN A 35 -17.18 -9.39 0.80
CA GLN A 35 -16.77 -10.79 0.68
C GLN A 35 -17.77 -11.65 -0.10
N GLN A 36 -19.07 -11.49 0.17
CA GLN A 36 -20.10 -12.21 -0.56
C GLN A 36 -20.00 -11.89 -2.06
N TRP A 37 -19.92 -10.60 -2.40
CA TRP A 37 -19.77 -10.18 -3.80
C TRP A 37 -18.48 -10.72 -4.43
N LEU A 38 -17.33 -10.62 -3.73
CA LEU A 38 -16.04 -11.04 -4.27
C LEU A 38 -16.04 -12.54 -4.59
N GLN A 39 -16.62 -13.37 -3.73
CA GLN A 39 -16.71 -14.81 -3.95
C GLN A 39 -17.57 -15.13 -5.19
N GLU A 40 -18.75 -14.53 -5.30
CA GLU A 40 -19.67 -14.72 -6.43
C GLU A 40 -19.04 -14.24 -7.75
N ALA A 41 -18.48 -13.03 -7.75
CA ALA A 41 -17.89 -12.39 -8.92
C ALA A 41 -16.62 -13.12 -9.38
N ALA A 42 -15.70 -13.44 -8.48
CA ALA A 42 -14.47 -14.15 -8.81
C ALA A 42 -14.74 -15.55 -9.38
N TYR A 43 -15.73 -16.27 -8.84
CA TYR A 43 -16.12 -17.58 -9.36
C TYR A 43 -16.73 -17.48 -10.75
N ARG A 44 -17.65 -16.52 -10.96
CA ARG A 44 -18.25 -16.26 -12.28
C ARG A 44 -17.19 -15.94 -13.32
N ALA A 45 -16.27 -15.04 -13.02
CA ALA A 45 -15.16 -14.69 -13.90
C ALA A 45 -14.25 -15.90 -14.22
N ALA A 46 -14.00 -16.78 -13.25
CA ALA A 46 -13.19 -17.97 -13.47
C ALA A 46 -13.88 -18.97 -14.41
N MET A 47 -15.20 -19.15 -14.27
CA MET A 47 -16.00 -19.98 -15.18
C MET A 47 -16.03 -19.42 -16.61
N GLU A 48 -16.11 -18.10 -16.75
CA GLU A 48 -16.03 -17.43 -18.06
C GLU A 48 -14.67 -17.67 -18.72
N VAL A 49 -13.56 -17.51 -17.98
CA VAL A 49 -12.22 -17.81 -18.51
C VAL A 49 -12.07 -19.28 -18.87
N ALA A 50 -12.52 -20.20 -18.02
CA ALA A 50 -12.40 -21.64 -18.25
C ALA A 50 -13.20 -22.13 -19.46
N SER A 51 -14.32 -21.48 -19.76
CA SER A 51 -15.18 -21.83 -20.90
C SER A 51 -14.77 -21.15 -22.21
N ALA A 52 -13.90 -20.15 -22.16
CA ALA A 52 -13.52 -19.37 -23.32
C ALA A 52 -12.26 -19.93 -24.02
N SER A 53 -12.26 -19.88 -25.36
CA SER A 53 -11.14 -20.35 -26.19
C SER A 53 -10.16 -19.24 -26.61
N ALA A 54 -10.50 -17.98 -26.32
CA ALA A 54 -9.71 -16.83 -26.75
C ALA A 54 -8.59 -16.49 -25.74
N PRO A 55 -7.41 -16.02 -26.21
CA PRO A 55 -6.25 -15.78 -25.35
C PRO A 55 -6.38 -14.57 -24.41
N ASP A 56 -7.22 -13.58 -24.75
CA ASP A 56 -7.34 -12.32 -23.98
C ASP A 56 -8.42 -12.37 -22.88
N THR A 57 -9.09 -13.51 -22.72
CA THR A 57 -10.25 -13.68 -21.84
C THR A 57 -9.92 -13.44 -20.38
N LEU A 58 -8.73 -13.83 -19.94
CA LEU A 58 -8.27 -13.61 -18.57
C LEU A 58 -8.09 -12.12 -18.25
N SER A 59 -7.53 -11.35 -19.19
CA SER A 59 -7.35 -9.91 -19.00
C SER A 59 -8.69 -9.18 -18.99
N ALA A 60 -9.60 -9.54 -19.91
CA ALA A 60 -10.94 -8.96 -19.97
C ALA A 60 -11.77 -9.29 -18.72
N ALA A 61 -11.71 -10.53 -18.23
CA ALA A 61 -12.40 -10.94 -17.00
C ALA A 61 -11.85 -10.19 -15.78
N TYR A 62 -10.53 -10.05 -15.67
CA TYR A 62 -9.91 -9.26 -14.61
C TYR A 62 -10.35 -7.79 -14.65
N GLN A 63 -10.33 -7.17 -15.84
CA GLN A 63 -10.78 -5.78 -16.01
C GLN A 63 -12.26 -5.62 -15.62
N GLY A 64 -13.13 -6.53 -16.07
CA GLY A 64 -14.54 -6.52 -15.70
C GLY A 64 -14.76 -6.62 -14.18
N LEU A 65 -14.02 -7.51 -13.51
CA LEU A 65 -14.05 -7.60 -12.04
C LEU A 65 -13.59 -6.29 -11.37
N GLN A 66 -12.47 -5.74 -11.85
CA GLN A 66 -11.90 -4.51 -11.31
C GLN A 66 -12.83 -3.31 -11.49
N ASP A 67 -13.48 -3.18 -12.64
CA ASP A 67 -14.45 -2.12 -12.91
C ASP A 67 -15.70 -2.28 -12.03
N GLU A 68 -16.20 -3.51 -11.87
CA GLU A 68 -17.33 -3.82 -11.00
C GLU A 68 -17.02 -3.49 -9.52
N LEU A 69 -15.80 -3.77 -9.04
CA LEU A 69 -15.36 -3.36 -7.69
C LEU A 69 -15.51 -1.86 -7.48
N ILE A 70 -14.99 -1.06 -8.41
CA ILE A 70 -14.97 0.40 -8.28
C ILE A 70 -16.39 0.98 -8.37
N VAL A 71 -17.25 0.43 -9.23
CA VAL A 71 -18.64 0.88 -9.36
C VAL A 71 -19.49 0.47 -8.15
N ARG A 72 -19.38 -0.79 -7.72
CA ARG A 72 -20.23 -1.34 -6.65
C ARG A 72 -19.83 -0.85 -5.26
N PHE A 73 -18.53 -0.60 -5.05
CA PHE A 73 -17.98 -0.12 -3.78
C PHE A 73 -17.33 1.26 -3.96
N ALA A 74 -18.03 2.15 -4.66
CA ALA A 74 -17.56 3.51 -4.92
C ALA A 74 -17.26 4.28 -3.63
N GLU A 75 -18.06 4.08 -2.59
CA GLU A 75 -17.87 4.70 -1.27
C GLU A 75 -16.58 4.22 -0.59
N LEU A 76 -16.23 2.93 -0.73
CA LEU A 76 -14.96 2.40 -0.23
C LEU A 76 -13.79 2.96 -1.05
N ALA A 77 -13.92 3.01 -2.37
CA ALA A 77 -12.89 3.56 -3.25
C ALA A 77 -12.59 5.03 -2.91
N GLU A 78 -13.64 5.83 -2.70
CA GLU A 78 -13.53 7.22 -2.27
C GLU A 78 -12.91 7.34 -0.87
N ALA A 79 -13.32 6.51 0.09
CA ALA A 79 -12.73 6.50 1.43
C ALA A 79 -11.23 6.17 1.40
N VAL A 80 -10.82 5.17 0.61
CA VAL A 80 -9.41 4.82 0.41
C VAL A 80 -8.66 5.96 -0.27
N ALA A 81 -9.22 6.59 -1.30
CA ALA A 81 -8.61 7.74 -1.96
C ALA A 81 -8.40 8.90 -0.97
N ARG A 82 -9.39 9.22 -0.13
CA ARG A 82 -9.27 10.28 0.90
C ARG A 82 -8.22 9.95 1.95
N LEU A 83 -8.25 8.75 2.53
CA LEU A 83 -7.31 8.33 3.57
C LEU A 83 -5.88 8.28 3.06
N THR A 84 -5.71 7.90 1.80
CA THR A 84 -4.39 7.79 1.16
C THR A 84 -3.96 9.05 0.41
N GLN A 85 -4.73 10.14 0.52
CA GLN A 85 -4.49 11.41 -0.19
C GLN A 85 -4.34 11.21 -1.72
N GLY A 86 -5.07 10.26 -2.29
CA GLY A 86 -5.06 9.91 -3.71
C GLY A 86 -3.93 8.95 -4.13
N CYS A 87 -3.08 8.51 -3.21
CA CYS A 87 -1.94 7.66 -3.55
C CYS A 87 -2.27 6.17 -3.63
N GLY A 88 -3.36 5.74 -2.97
CA GLY A 88 -3.83 4.37 -2.98
C GLY A 88 -5.14 4.25 -3.76
N ARG A 89 -5.31 3.10 -4.41
CA ARG A 89 -6.56 2.70 -5.07
C ARG A 89 -6.91 1.26 -4.71
N LEU A 90 -8.18 0.92 -4.80
CA LEU A 90 -8.60 -0.47 -4.65
C LEU A 90 -8.14 -1.30 -5.85
N ARG A 91 -7.66 -2.50 -5.58
CA ARG A 91 -7.27 -3.48 -6.58
C ARG A 91 -7.73 -4.87 -6.16
N ILE A 92 -8.20 -5.67 -7.10
CA ILE A 92 -8.44 -7.09 -6.86
C ILE A 92 -7.14 -7.86 -7.06
N ASN A 93 -6.79 -8.68 -6.08
CA ASN A 93 -5.84 -9.78 -6.24
C ASN A 93 -6.63 -11.05 -6.54
N TRP A 94 -6.95 -11.24 -7.82
CA TRP A 94 -7.80 -12.34 -8.28
C TRP A 94 -6.97 -13.59 -8.53
N GLN A 95 -7.45 -14.73 -8.05
CA GLN A 95 -6.85 -16.04 -8.25
C GLN A 95 -7.78 -16.91 -9.11
N PRO A 96 -7.61 -16.96 -10.43
CA PRO A 96 -8.53 -17.68 -11.32
C PRO A 96 -8.65 -19.18 -10.98
N ASP A 97 -7.54 -19.83 -10.62
CA ASP A 97 -7.50 -21.25 -10.28
C ASP A 97 -8.04 -21.54 -8.87
N ALA A 98 -8.14 -20.52 -8.01
CA ALA A 98 -8.69 -20.64 -6.67
C ALA A 98 -9.47 -19.38 -6.28
N PRO A 99 -10.66 -19.14 -6.88
CA PRO A 99 -11.37 -17.87 -6.74
C PRO A 99 -11.71 -17.48 -5.29
N HIS A 100 -11.88 -18.47 -4.42
CA HIS A 100 -12.14 -18.29 -2.99
C HIS A 100 -10.97 -17.71 -2.19
N TYR A 101 -9.75 -17.70 -2.73
CA TYR A 101 -8.58 -17.02 -2.15
C TYR A 101 -8.38 -15.60 -2.70
N SER A 102 -9.28 -15.11 -3.56
CA SER A 102 -9.19 -13.75 -4.08
C SER A 102 -9.44 -12.73 -2.97
N THR A 103 -8.73 -11.60 -3.02
CA THR A 103 -8.84 -10.54 -2.01
C THR A 103 -8.92 -9.16 -2.67
N VAL A 104 -9.45 -8.19 -1.93
CA VAL A 104 -9.33 -6.77 -2.27
C VAL A 104 -8.15 -6.16 -1.52
N GLU A 105 -7.29 -5.46 -2.24
CA GLU A 105 -6.09 -4.84 -1.71
C GLU A 105 -6.07 -3.34 -2.01
N ILE A 106 -5.24 -2.61 -1.25
CA ILE A 106 -4.88 -1.24 -1.58
C ILE A 106 -3.59 -1.28 -2.40
N ASP A 107 -3.69 -0.89 -3.67
CA ASP A 107 -2.57 -0.73 -4.58
C ASP A 107 -2.09 0.72 -4.57
N PHE A 108 -0.78 0.91 -4.40
CA PHE A 108 -0.12 2.22 -4.45
C PHE A 108 0.58 2.49 -5.79
N GLY A 109 0.44 1.60 -6.78
CA GLY A 109 1.06 1.73 -8.09
C GLY A 109 2.59 1.73 -7.98
N ARG A 110 3.14 0.82 -7.17
CA ARG A 110 4.58 0.65 -6.94
C ARG A 110 5.00 -0.76 -7.32
N ASP A 111 6.20 -0.87 -7.88
CA ASP A 111 6.87 -2.13 -8.21
C ASP A 111 7.55 -2.78 -6.99
N TYR A 112 7.29 -2.25 -5.80
CA TYR A 112 7.79 -2.75 -4.53
C TYR A 112 6.68 -2.87 -3.49
N CYS A 113 6.87 -3.80 -2.55
CA CYS A 113 5.94 -3.99 -1.45
C CYS A 113 5.92 -2.78 -0.50
N ILE A 114 4.71 -2.40 -0.08
CA ILE A 114 4.47 -1.37 0.91
C ILE A 114 3.97 -2.05 2.18
N ASP A 115 4.71 -1.88 3.28
CA ASP A 115 4.35 -2.42 4.57
C ASP A 115 3.47 -1.44 5.35
N LEU A 116 3.73 -0.13 5.24
CA LEU A 116 2.98 0.93 5.93
C LEU A 116 2.61 2.09 5.02
N PHE A 117 1.47 2.71 5.34
CA PHE A 117 1.09 4.02 4.84
C PHE A 117 1.00 4.99 6.02
N ILE A 118 1.78 6.08 5.97
CA ILE A 118 1.90 7.06 7.04
C ILE A 118 1.51 8.43 6.48
N PRO A 119 0.30 8.94 6.78
CA PRO A 119 -0.03 10.33 6.47
C PRO A 119 0.74 11.25 7.41
N LEU A 120 1.53 12.16 6.85
CA LEU A 120 2.24 13.17 7.62
C LEU A 120 1.32 14.37 7.89
N PRO A 121 1.30 14.91 9.13
CA PRO A 121 0.54 16.12 9.45
C PRO A 121 1.11 17.37 8.76
N ASP A 122 2.42 17.41 8.59
CA ASP A 122 3.17 18.47 7.91
C ASP A 122 4.46 17.90 7.28
N SER A 123 5.17 18.73 6.53
CA SER A 123 6.43 18.34 5.89
C SER A 123 7.66 18.55 6.77
N SER A 124 7.53 18.77 8.09
CA SER A 124 8.67 19.08 8.96
C SER A 124 9.57 17.86 9.21
N LEU A 125 10.81 18.13 9.62
CA LEU A 125 11.73 17.08 10.06
C LEU A 125 11.21 16.33 11.30
N ASP A 126 10.46 17.00 12.19
CA ASP A 126 9.90 16.36 13.38
C ASP A 126 8.83 15.32 13.02
N ALA A 127 7.92 15.65 12.08
CA ALA A 127 6.94 14.70 11.56
C ALA A 127 7.61 13.50 10.88
N LEU A 128 8.66 13.75 10.09
CA LEU A 128 9.46 12.71 9.46
C LEU A 128 10.20 11.82 10.49
N GLN A 129 10.70 12.41 11.58
CA GLN A 129 11.37 11.69 12.66
C GLN A 129 10.40 10.80 13.44
N GLN A 130 9.16 11.26 13.65
CA GLN A 130 8.10 10.44 14.22
C GLN A 130 7.75 9.26 13.31
N ALA A 131 7.61 9.49 12.01
CA ALA A 131 7.38 8.45 11.02
C ALA A 131 8.52 7.41 10.99
N LEU A 132 9.78 7.86 11.02
CA LEU A 132 10.94 6.97 11.11
C LEU A 132 10.94 6.15 12.40
N THR A 133 10.64 6.78 13.54
CA THR A 133 10.52 6.09 14.83
C THR A 133 9.48 5.00 14.75
N HIS A 134 8.31 5.29 14.20
CA HIS A 134 7.26 4.29 14.01
C HIS A 134 7.70 3.15 13.08
N LEU A 135 8.32 3.49 11.95
CA LEU A 135 8.85 2.52 11.00
C LEU A 135 9.87 1.57 11.63
N ARG A 136 10.75 2.08 12.50
CA ARG A 136 11.73 1.27 13.23
C ARG A 136 11.08 0.21 14.12
N HIS A 137 9.93 0.48 14.73
CA HIS A 137 9.23 -0.49 15.58
C HIS A 137 8.61 -1.65 14.79
N GLN A 138 8.51 -1.51 13.45
CA GLN A 138 7.98 -2.56 12.58
C GLN A 138 9.07 -3.52 12.10
N LEU A 139 10.35 -3.20 12.31
CA LEU A 139 11.43 -4.14 12.09
C LEU A 139 11.40 -5.24 13.17
N PRO A 140 11.67 -6.50 12.82
CA PRO A 140 11.85 -7.55 13.81
C PRO A 140 12.96 -7.18 14.81
N ALA A 141 12.71 -7.46 16.09
CA ALA A 141 13.66 -7.15 17.17
C ALA A 141 14.94 -8.01 17.09
N ASP A 142 14.79 -9.25 16.61
CA ASP A 142 15.88 -10.20 16.45
C ASP A 142 16.92 -9.68 15.45
N PRO A 143 18.20 -10.05 15.62
CA PRO A 143 19.23 -9.67 14.67
C PRO A 143 18.96 -10.31 13.29
N PRO A 144 19.16 -9.56 12.20
CA PRO A 144 19.06 -10.11 10.86
C PRO A 144 20.15 -11.16 10.61
N TYR A 145 19.84 -12.19 9.81
CA TYR A 145 20.84 -13.15 9.37
C TYR A 145 21.84 -12.48 8.40
N PRO A 146 23.10 -12.98 8.32
CA PRO A 146 24.05 -12.53 7.32
C PRO A 146 23.45 -12.56 5.91
N ARG A 147 23.55 -11.45 5.18
CA ARG A 147 23.00 -11.25 3.82
C ARG A 147 21.47 -11.34 3.69
N ARG A 148 20.73 -11.40 4.80
CA ARG A 148 19.26 -11.32 4.82
C ARG A 148 18.85 -10.17 5.74
N PRO A 149 18.89 -8.93 5.23
CA PRO A 149 18.50 -7.77 6.02
C PRO A 149 17.02 -7.89 6.40
N HIS A 150 16.68 -7.45 7.61
CA HIS A 150 15.31 -7.07 7.87
C HIS A 150 15.02 -5.78 7.10
N GLN A 151 13.83 -5.70 6.52
CA GLN A 151 13.42 -4.50 5.80
C GLN A 151 11.97 -4.18 6.07
N VAL A 152 11.65 -2.91 6.01
CA VAL A 152 10.29 -2.40 6.06
C VAL A 152 10.20 -1.16 5.17
N THR A 153 9.13 -1.03 4.41
CA THR A 153 8.90 0.07 3.47
C THR A 153 7.62 0.81 3.83
N ALA A 154 7.72 2.11 4.05
CA ALA A 154 6.57 2.98 4.30
C ALA A 154 6.41 4.02 3.20
N ILE A 155 5.18 4.27 2.77
CA ILE A 155 4.82 5.51 2.08
C ILE A 155 4.62 6.61 3.11
N LEU A 156 5.26 7.75 2.88
CA LEU A 156 5.09 8.96 3.69
C LEU A 156 4.27 9.95 2.85
N ALA A 157 3.01 10.16 3.22
CA ALA A 157 2.07 10.92 2.41
C ALA A 157 1.83 12.33 2.95
N TYR A 158 2.09 13.34 2.13
CA TYR A 158 1.80 14.73 2.46
C TYR A 158 1.31 15.50 1.24
N GLN A 159 0.13 16.11 1.35
CA GLN A 159 -0.52 16.88 0.27
C GLN A 159 -0.55 16.13 -1.07
N GLY A 160 -0.89 14.85 -1.04
CA GLY A 160 -0.97 13.98 -2.24
C GLY A 160 0.38 13.53 -2.81
N ARG A 161 1.50 13.90 -2.18
CA ARG A 161 2.84 13.41 -2.55
C ARG A 161 3.17 12.20 -1.70
N CYS A 162 3.57 11.11 -2.35
CA CYS A 162 3.79 9.82 -1.70
C CYS A 162 5.13 9.17 -2.08
N PRO A 163 6.26 9.76 -1.65
CA PRO A 163 7.54 9.06 -1.62
C PRO A 163 7.48 7.91 -0.62
N ALA A 164 8.34 6.91 -0.82
CA ALA A 164 8.54 5.85 0.14
C ALA A 164 9.93 5.90 0.77
N LEU A 165 9.97 5.46 2.02
CA LEU A 165 11.18 5.26 2.81
C LEU A 165 11.29 3.76 3.10
N ARG A 166 12.34 3.13 2.61
CA ARG A 166 12.69 1.75 2.98
C ARG A 166 13.80 1.77 4.00
N LEU A 167 13.51 1.21 5.17
CA LEU A 167 14.47 1.02 6.24
C LEU A 167 15.01 -0.41 6.17
N ARG A 168 16.32 -0.57 6.34
CA ARG A 168 17.02 -1.86 6.29
C ARG A 168 17.90 -2.00 7.52
N ASP A 169 17.73 -3.10 8.23
CA ASP A 169 18.61 -3.52 9.31
C ASP A 169 19.40 -4.73 8.85
N HIS A 170 20.72 -4.60 8.82
CA HIS A 170 21.61 -5.58 8.23
C HIS A 170 22.83 -5.84 9.11
N LEU A 171 23.28 -7.09 9.10
CA LEU A 171 24.52 -7.49 9.76
C LEU A 171 25.67 -7.44 8.76
N THR A 172 26.62 -6.54 8.97
CA THR A 172 27.83 -6.37 8.16
C THR A 172 29.06 -6.87 8.91
N PRO A 173 30.23 -7.03 8.26
CA PRO A 173 31.49 -7.27 8.96
C PRO A 173 31.85 -6.18 9.97
N ALA A 174 31.36 -4.95 9.79
CA ALA A 174 31.54 -3.83 10.71
C ALA A 174 30.50 -3.82 11.85
N GLY A 175 29.57 -4.77 11.88
CA GLY A 175 28.49 -4.87 12.86
C GLY A 175 27.10 -4.65 12.28
N ARG A 176 26.10 -4.58 13.17
CA ARG A 176 24.71 -4.28 12.82
C ARG A 176 24.61 -2.82 12.37
N GLN A 177 23.99 -2.60 11.23
CA GLN A 177 23.80 -1.28 10.64
C GLN A 177 22.34 -1.09 10.27
N LEU A 178 21.87 0.14 10.47
CA LEU A 178 20.55 0.59 10.05
C LEU A 178 20.72 1.61 8.93
N THR A 179 20.21 1.30 7.75
CA THR A 179 20.29 2.14 6.55
C THR A 179 18.91 2.41 5.99
N ALA A 180 18.81 3.47 5.20
CA ALA A 180 17.60 3.89 4.54
C ALA A 180 17.80 4.06 3.04
N ILE A 181 16.75 3.81 2.28
CA ILE A 181 16.65 4.06 0.85
C ILE A 181 15.40 4.91 0.62
N VAL A 182 15.55 6.01 -0.10
CA VAL A 182 14.42 6.85 -0.53
C VAL A 182 13.99 6.42 -1.93
N LEU A 183 12.68 6.21 -2.07
CA LEU A 183 12.02 5.77 -3.29
C LEU A 183 11.06 6.88 -3.71
N LEU A 184 11.49 7.73 -4.64
CA LEU A 184 10.66 8.80 -5.18
C LEU A 184 9.87 8.28 -6.40
N PRO A 185 8.60 8.67 -6.57
CA PRO A 185 7.81 8.26 -7.74
C PRO A 185 8.48 8.67 -9.06
N GLY A 186 8.60 7.74 -10.01
CA GLY A 186 9.19 8.00 -11.33
C GLY A 186 10.71 8.20 -11.35
N GLN A 187 11.41 7.95 -10.24
CA GLN A 187 12.86 8.08 -10.14
C GLN A 187 13.51 6.77 -9.72
N GLN A 188 14.81 6.65 -10.01
CA GLN A 188 15.59 5.52 -9.51
C GLN A 188 15.72 5.60 -7.98
N PRO A 189 15.74 4.45 -7.28
CA PRO A 189 16.02 4.40 -5.85
C PRO A 189 17.31 5.14 -5.50
N SER A 190 17.33 5.83 -4.36
CA SER A 190 18.57 6.41 -3.85
C SER A 190 19.59 5.31 -3.50
N ALA A 191 20.86 5.70 -3.37
CA ALA A 191 21.83 4.86 -2.67
C ALA A 191 21.39 4.65 -1.20
N GLU A 192 21.88 3.58 -0.58
CA GLU A 192 21.75 3.37 0.86
C GLU A 192 22.46 4.49 1.62
N MET A 193 21.79 5.05 2.62
CA MET A 193 22.31 6.15 3.44
C MET A 193 21.86 6.03 4.89
N PRO A 194 22.45 6.81 5.82
CA PRO A 194 21.94 6.90 7.18
C PRO A 194 20.48 7.38 7.20
N PRO A 195 19.61 6.85 8.08
CA PRO A 195 18.20 7.24 8.16
C PRO A 195 17.99 8.75 8.29
N GLU A 196 18.83 9.44 9.04
CA GLU A 196 18.77 10.88 9.27
C GLU A 196 19.05 11.66 7.98
N THR A 197 19.95 11.16 7.14
CA THR A 197 20.24 11.74 5.82
C THR A 197 19.05 11.55 4.87
N ALA A 198 18.39 10.39 4.94
CA ALA A 198 17.17 10.14 4.16
C ALA A 198 16.03 11.09 4.57
N LEU A 199 15.91 11.44 5.86
CA LEU A 199 14.91 12.42 6.32
C LEU A 199 15.18 13.82 5.76
N GLN A 200 16.44 14.25 5.73
CA GLN A 200 16.81 15.54 5.11
C GLN A 200 16.47 15.56 3.62
N TYR A 201 16.72 14.45 2.92
CA TYR A 201 16.37 14.31 1.51
C TYR A 201 14.85 14.36 1.27
N LEU A 202 14.06 13.66 2.10
CA LEU A 202 12.60 13.68 2.05
C LEU A 202 12.02 15.06 2.38
N HIS A 203 12.57 15.73 3.39
CA HIS A 203 12.21 17.09 3.76
C HIS A 203 12.42 18.06 2.58
N ALA A 204 13.60 18.01 1.96
CA ALA A 204 13.90 18.81 0.76
C ALA A 204 12.96 18.46 -0.41
N TYR A 205 12.63 17.18 -0.60
CA TYR A 205 11.64 16.75 -1.59
C TYR A 205 10.28 17.39 -1.34
N PHE A 206 9.76 17.35 -0.10
CA PHE A 206 8.45 17.96 0.20
C PHE A 206 8.45 19.48 0.01
N LEU A 207 9.56 20.17 0.34
CA LEU A 207 9.69 21.61 0.14
C LEU A 207 9.81 22.04 -1.33
N SER A 208 10.35 21.19 -2.22
CA SER A 208 10.59 21.57 -3.61
C SER A 208 9.32 21.74 -4.45
N GLY A 209 8.14 21.41 -3.92
CA GLY A 209 6.83 21.83 -4.42
C GLY A 209 6.46 21.42 -5.86
N ALA A 210 7.28 20.66 -6.59
CA ALA A 210 6.92 20.24 -7.93
C ALA A 210 5.72 19.27 -7.85
N PRO A 211 4.57 19.60 -8.49
CA PRO A 211 3.41 18.72 -8.47
C PRO A 211 3.80 17.39 -9.14
N ALA A 212 3.36 16.28 -8.54
CA ALA A 212 3.33 15.02 -9.24
C ALA A 212 2.33 15.20 -10.39
N SER A 213 2.84 15.37 -11.61
CA SER A 213 2.03 15.30 -12.82
C SER A 213 1.34 13.95 -12.84
N CYS A 214 0.01 13.97 -12.68
CA CYS A 214 -0.88 12.86 -12.94
C CYS A 214 -0.83 12.47 -14.42
#